data_AF-A0A7W4XYI1-F1
#
_entry.id   AF-A0A7W4XYI1-F1
#
_cell.length_a   1.000
_cell.length_b   1.000
_cell.length_c   1.000
_cell.angle_alpha   90.00
_cell.angle_beta   90.00
_cell.angle_gamma   90.00
#
_symmetry.space_group_name_H-M   'P 1'
#
loop_
_entity.id
_entity.type
_entity.pdbx_description
1 polymer ?
#
loop_
_entity_poly.entity_id
_entity_poly.type
_entity_poly.pdbx_seq_one_letter_code
_entity_poly.pdbx_strand_id
1 'polypeptide(L)'
;MAAAKVAVPALERSGGGVLVGMASVEGVRSLPFHAPYTASKFAARSFYDALRVELAHAGSPVAVSTILPAGIGTPFWENSRNRTSHLTKPPPPPYAPELVADVVVRMATHPRRQAVVGGASLGFILGEKFNPGLTDVVLSLVGRRMQTSRRPDNGTDIVSTPTPGPGQVHGEHAGHLIRRDLFTTLSARLPRPGEALLALRARWAR
;
A
#
# COMPACT_ATOMS: atom_id res chain seq x y z
N MET A 1 10.53 -2.84 -9.36
CA MET A 1 11.83 -2.11 -9.42
C MET A 1 12.34 -2.00 -10.86
N ALA A 2 12.36 -3.08 -11.66
CA ALA A 2 12.71 -3.01 -13.08
C ALA A 2 11.88 -1.99 -13.89
N ALA A 3 10.57 -1.91 -13.66
CA ALA A 3 9.70 -0.93 -14.32
C ALA A 3 10.15 0.53 -14.11
N ALA A 4 10.69 0.87 -12.93
CA ALA A 4 11.16 2.23 -12.66
C ALA A 4 12.36 2.61 -13.54
N LYS A 5 13.26 1.65 -13.84
CA LYS A 5 14.41 1.87 -14.74
C LYS A 5 13.98 2.27 -16.16
N VAL A 6 12.80 1.84 -16.59
CA VAL A 6 12.23 2.17 -17.90
C VAL A 6 11.35 3.42 -17.82
N ALA A 7 10.50 3.50 -16.80
CA ALA A 7 9.53 4.58 -16.65
C ALA A 7 10.18 5.93 -16.35
N VAL A 8 11.19 5.99 -15.48
CA VAL A 8 11.82 7.25 -15.09
C VAL A 8 12.43 7.98 -16.30
N PRO A 9 13.32 7.35 -17.12
CA PRO A 9 13.85 8.03 -18.31
C PRO A 9 12.76 8.43 -19.32
N ALA A 10 11.68 7.65 -19.43
CA ALA A 10 10.56 7.99 -20.32
C ALA A 10 9.79 9.23 -19.84
N LEU A 11 9.55 9.34 -18.52
CA LEU A 11 8.92 10.51 -17.91
C LEU A 11 9.83 11.74 -18.02
N GLU A 12 11.14 11.60 -17.80
CA GLU A 12 12.10 12.70 -17.96
C GLU A 12 12.11 13.25 -19.39
N ARG A 13 12.16 12.38 -20.41
CA ARG A 13 12.06 12.79 -21.82
C ARG A 13 10.74 13.47 -22.17
N SER A 14 9.68 13.17 -21.41
CA SER A 14 8.35 13.78 -21.58
C SER A 14 8.21 15.13 -20.84
N GLY A 15 9.29 15.63 -20.22
CA GLY A 15 9.29 16.88 -19.46
C GLY A 15 8.95 16.71 -17.97
N GLY A 16 8.90 15.49 -17.47
CA GLY A 16 8.57 15.16 -16.08
C GLY A 16 7.31 14.30 -15.94
N GLY A 17 6.85 14.15 -14.70
CA GLY A 17 5.64 13.38 -14.39
C GLY A 17 5.72 12.70 -13.03
N VAL A 18 4.87 11.69 -12.81
CA VAL A 18 4.76 11.02 -11.52
C VAL A 18 4.88 9.51 -11.67
N LEU A 19 5.84 8.91 -10.97
CA LEU A 19 5.90 7.47 -10.74
C LEU A 19 5.07 7.13 -9.49
N VAL A 20 3.90 6.51 -9.68
CA VAL A 20 3.04 6.06 -8.58
C VAL A 20 3.37 4.59 -8.24
N GLY A 21 4.00 4.39 -7.08
CA GLY A 21 4.37 3.09 -6.55
C GLY A 21 3.32 2.50 -5.61
N MET A 22 3.09 1.19 -5.73
CA MET A 22 2.18 0.44 -4.87
C MET A 22 2.94 -0.38 -3.82
N ALA A 23 2.86 0.03 -2.56
CA ALA A 23 3.38 -0.70 -1.41
C ALA A 23 2.24 -1.40 -0.65
N SER A 24 2.26 -1.32 0.68
CA SER A 24 1.25 -1.81 1.61
C SER A 24 1.48 -1.17 2.97
N VAL A 25 0.46 -1.12 3.82
CA VAL A 25 0.65 -0.84 5.26
C VAL A 25 1.49 -1.93 5.93
N GLU A 26 1.53 -3.13 5.35
CA GLU A 26 2.48 -4.19 5.71
C GLU A 26 3.92 -3.92 5.27
N GLY A 27 4.19 -2.79 4.60
CA GLY A 27 5.53 -2.22 4.45
C GLY A 27 5.92 -1.28 5.61
N VAL A 28 5.08 -1.20 6.64
CA VAL A 28 5.31 -0.44 7.87
C VAL A 28 5.23 -1.36 9.08
N ARG A 29 4.18 -2.18 9.18
CA ARG A 29 3.98 -3.14 10.27
C ARG A 29 3.67 -4.52 9.71
N SER A 30 4.50 -5.50 10.05
CA SER A 30 4.34 -6.89 9.65
C SER A 30 3.10 -7.53 10.28
N LEU A 31 2.38 -8.35 9.49
CA LEU A 31 1.33 -9.23 10.01
C LEU A 31 1.84 -10.68 10.11
N PRO A 32 1.39 -11.44 11.12
CA PRO A 32 1.72 -12.86 11.21
C PRO A 32 1.15 -13.60 10.00
N PHE A 33 1.83 -14.66 9.56
CA PHE A 33 1.50 -15.46 8.37
C PHE A 33 1.76 -14.77 7.02
N HIS A 34 2.23 -13.51 6.99
CA HIS A 34 2.51 -12.74 5.77
C HIS A 34 4.01 -12.47 5.54
N ALA A 35 4.92 -13.17 6.22
CA ALA A 35 6.36 -12.88 6.19
C ALA A 35 6.96 -12.58 4.78
N PRO A 36 6.78 -13.44 3.75
CA PRO A 36 7.33 -13.15 2.42
C PRO A 36 6.67 -11.93 1.76
N TYR A 37 5.36 -11.75 1.95
CA TYR A 37 4.62 -10.61 1.41
C TYR A 37 5.07 -9.31 2.08
N THR A 38 5.04 -9.25 3.40
CA THR A 38 5.53 -8.13 4.21
C THR A 38 6.98 -7.76 3.81
N ALA A 39 7.91 -8.72 3.74
CA ALA A 39 9.29 -8.46 3.34
C ALA A 39 9.38 -7.77 1.97
N SER A 40 8.60 -8.25 0.99
CA SER A 40 8.52 -7.63 -0.35
C SER A 40 7.98 -6.19 -0.30
N LYS A 41 7.00 -5.91 0.57
CA LYS A 41 6.37 -4.59 0.70
C LYS A 41 7.23 -3.58 1.45
N PHE A 42 8.00 -4.03 2.45
CA PHE A 42 9.07 -3.23 3.05
C PHE A 42 10.13 -2.86 2.02
N ALA A 43 10.61 -3.83 1.23
CA ALA A 43 11.59 -3.58 0.17
C ALA A 43 11.05 -2.61 -0.90
N ALA A 44 9.81 -2.79 -1.35
CA ALA A 44 9.17 -1.89 -2.31
C ALA A 44 9.04 -0.46 -1.76
N ARG A 45 8.58 -0.30 -0.52
CA ARG A 45 8.47 1.02 0.12
C ARG A 45 9.83 1.69 0.25
N SER A 46 10.84 0.96 0.73
CA SER A 46 12.21 1.47 0.90
C SER A 46 12.81 1.89 -0.45
N PHE A 47 12.60 1.10 -1.49
CA PHE A 47 13.02 1.43 -2.85
C PHE A 47 12.44 2.76 -3.35
N TYR A 48 11.14 3.00 -3.19
CA TYR A 48 10.53 4.28 -3.57
C TYR A 48 11.02 5.45 -2.71
N ASP A 49 11.38 5.19 -1.45
CA ASP A 49 11.95 6.18 -0.56
C ASP A 49 13.35 6.61 -0.97
N ALA A 50 14.23 5.66 -1.31
CA ALA A 50 15.56 5.94 -1.85
C ALA A 50 15.48 6.64 -3.22
N LEU A 51 14.71 6.08 -4.17
CA LEU A 51 14.58 6.61 -5.52
C LEU A 51 14.14 8.08 -5.53
N ARG A 52 13.21 8.45 -4.64
CA ARG A 52 12.75 9.85 -4.53
C ARG A 52 13.88 10.82 -4.15
N VAL A 53 14.76 10.40 -3.24
CA VAL A 53 15.90 11.23 -2.79
C VAL A 53 16.96 11.30 -3.89
N GLU A 54 17.25 10.17 -4.55
CA GLU A 54 18.18 10.09 -5.67
C GLU A 54 17.74 10.99 -6.84
N LEU A 55 16.47 10.94 -7.24
CA LEU A 55 15.92 11.79 -8.30
C LEU A 55 15.94 13.27 -7.92
N ALA A 56 15.62 13.61 -6.67
CA ALA A 56 15.69 14.98 -6.19
C ALA A 56 17.14 15.50 -6.18
N HIS A 57 18.10 14.67 -5.79
CA HIS A 57 19.53 15.01 -5.83
C HIS A 57 20.02 15.23 -7.27
N ALA A 58 19.56 14.41 -8.21
CA ALA A 58 19.86 14.54 -9.64
C ALA A 58 19.13 15.71 -10.33
N GLY A 59 18.27 16.45 -9.62
CA GLY A 59 17.46 17.53 -10.21
C GLY A 59 16.39 17.03 -11.20
N SER A 60 16.00 15.75 -11.12
CA SER A 60 15.01 15.16 -12.01
C SER A 60 13.64 15.81 -11.84
N PRO A 61 12.90 16.09 -12.94
CA PRO A 61 11.53 16.59 -12.88
C PRO A 61 10.49 15.52 -12.51
N VAL A 62 10.91 14.27 -12.24
CA VAL A 62 10.01 13.16 -11.93
C VAL A 62 9.72 13.07 -10.43
N ALA A 63 8.44 13.15 -10.06
CA ALA A 63 7.98 12.91 -8.70
C ALA A 63 7.74 11.42 -8.45
N VAL A 64 7.93 10.97 -7.20
CA VAL A 64 7.65 9.59 -6.77
C VAL A 64 6.62 9.60 -5.64
N SER A 65 5.47 8.99 -5.87
CA SER A 65 4.38 8.85 -4.90
C SER A 65 4.20 7.40 -4.51
N THR A 66 4.08 7.09 -3.22
CA THR A 66 3.89 5.70 -2.75
C THR A 66 2.53 5.54 -2.06
N ILE A 67 1.73 4.58 -2.51
CA ILE A 67 0.43 4.27 -1.93
C ILE A 67 0.56 3.04 -1.03
N LEU A 68 0.00 3.13 0.18
CA LEU A 68 0.01 2.07 1.19
C LEU A 68 -1.44 1.66 1.48
N PRO A 69 -2.00 0.70 0.74
CA PRO A 69 -3.32 0.17 1.03
C PRO A 69 -3.31 -0.71 2.29
N ALA A 70 -4.44 -0.67 3.00
CA ALA A 70 -4.81 -1.55 4.09
C ALA A 70 -5.39 -2.90 3.59
N GLY A 71 -6.24 -3.54 4.39
CA GLY A 71 -7.06 -4.66 3.93
C GLY A 71 -8.08 -4.19 2.89
N ILE A 72 -7.78 -4.36 1.60
CA ILE A 72 -8.69 -4.00 0.50
C ILE A 72 -9.50 -5.22 0.08
N GLY A 73 -10.80 -5.02 -0.16
CA GLY A 73 -11.75 -6.05 -0.56
C GLY A 73 -11.64 -6.47 -2.04
N THR A 74 -10.43 -6.73 -2.52
CA THR A 74 -10.17 -7.34 -3.83
C THR A 74 -10.06 -8.87 -3.71
N PRO A 75 -9.99 -9.61 -4.84
CA PRO A 75 -9.70 -11.05 -4.84
C PRO A 75 -8.30 -11.47 -4.33
N PHE A 76 -7.54 -10.55 -3.70
CA PHE A 76 -6.20 -10.83 -3.20
C PHE A 76 -6.17 -12.00 -2.23
N TRP A 77 -7.19 -12.11 -1.38
CA TRP A 77 -7.26 -13.10 -0.30
C TRP A 77 -7.61 -14.50 -0.80
N GLU A 78 -8.41 -14.55 -1.85
CA GLU A 78 -8.86 -15.75 -2.55
C GLU A 78 -7.77 -16.30 -3.46
N ASN A 79 -6.91 -15.42 -4.01
CA ASN A 79 -5.84 -15.79 -4.92
C ASN A 79 -4.49 -16.05 -4.22
N SER A 80 -4.38 -15.75 -2.93
CA SER A 80 -3.13 -15.89 -2.19
C SER A 80 -2.88 -17.33 -1.77
N ARG A 81 -1.66 -17.84 -2.04
CA ARG A 81 -1.24 -19.15 -1.53
C ARG A 81 -1.28 -19.14 -0.01
N ASN A 82 -2.05 -20.07 0.54
CA ASN A 82 -2.38 -20.13 1.94
C ASN A 82 -1.82 -21.40 2.59
N ARG A 83 -1.41 -21.29 3.86
CA ARG A 83 -0.94 -22.43 4.68
C ARG A 83 -1.60 -22.48 6.07
N THR A 84 -2.71 -21.74 6.25
CA THR A 84 -3.38 -21.57 7.56
C THR A 84 -4.57 -22.50 7.78
N SER A 85 -4.78 -23.47 6.87
CA SER A 85 -5.89 -24.44 6.78
C SER A 85 -7.30 -23.85 6.59
N HIS A 86 -7.45 -22.53 6.62
CA HIS A 86 -8.72 -21.82 6.44
C HIS A 86 -8.56 -20.69 5.43
N LEU A 87 -9.59 -20.38 4.64
CA LEU A 87 -9.53 -19.26 3.68
C LEU A 87 -9.12 -17.97 4.37
N THR A 88 -8.24 -17.20 3.70
CA THR A 88 -7.79 -15.90 4.21
C THR A 88 -8.83 -14.82 3.92
N LYS A 89 -8.80 -13.75 4.70
CA LYS A 89 -9.69 -12.60 4.58
C LYS A 89 -8.93 -11.32 4.93
N PRO A 90 -9.38 -10.15 4.43
CA PRO A 90 -8.81 -8.89 4.84
C PRO A 90 -8.98 -8.67 6.34
N PRO A 91 -7.93 -8.20 7.05
CA PRO A 91 -8.09 -7.69 8.40
C PRO A 91 -9.19 -6.63 8.45
N PRO A 92 -10.10 -6.68 9.42
CA PRO A 92 -11.20 -5.74 9.50
C PRO A 92 -10.72 -4.35 9.94
N PRO A 93 -11.40 -3.27 9.50
CA PRO A 93 -12.44 -3.26 8.48
C PRO A 93 -11.86 -3.33 7.05
N PRO A 94 -12.52 -4.02 6.09
CA PRO A 94 -12.09 -4.01 4.71
C PRO A 94 -12.50 -2.71 3.98
N TYR A 95 -11.63 -2.23 3.10
CA TYR A 95 -11.84 -1.00 2.32
C TYR A 95 -12.13 -1.32 0.85
N ALA A 96 -12.90 -0.45 0.21
CA ALA A 96 -13.27 -0.61 -1.19
C ALA A 96 -12.09 -0.35 -2.14
N PRO A 97 -11.89 -1.16 -3.20
CA PRO A 97 -10.83 -0.94 -4.20
C PRO A 97 -10.86 0.45 -4.85
N GLU A 98 -12.05 1.04 -4.97
CA GLU A 98 -12.27 2.37 -5.54
C GLU A 98 -11.53 3.46 -4.76
N LEU A 99 -11.40 3.32 -3.42
CA LEU A 99 -10.62 4.27 -2.62
C LEU A 99 -9.14 4.27 -3.02
N VAL A 100 -8.59 3.11 -3.40
CA VAL A 100 -7.22 3.02 -3.90
C VAL A 100 -7.14 3.68 -5.28
N ALA A 101 -8.08 3.38 -6.17
CA ALA A 101 -8.12 3.96 -7.52
C ALA A 101 -8.20 5.50 -7.48
N ASP A 102 -9.08 6.06 -6.65
CA ASP A 102 -9.21 7.50 -6.45
C ASP A 102 -7.89 8.13 -5.98
N VAL A 103 -7.19 7.46 -5.06
CA VAL A 103 -5.90 7.91 -4.55
C VAL A 103 -4.80 7.81 -5.61
N VAL A 104 -4.81 6.77 -6.46
CA VAL A 104 -3.89 6.65 -7.62
C VAL A 104 -4.07 7.84 -8.56
N VAL A 105 -5.29 8.12 -8.98
CA VAL A 105 -5.60 9.25 -9.88
C VAL A 105 -5.22 10.59 -9.23
N ARG A 106 -5.52 10.74 -7.94
CA ARG A 106 -5.13 11.94 -7.19
C ARG A 106 -3.61 12.13 -7.14
N MET A 107 -2.84 11.07 -6.87
CA MET A 107 -1.38 11.15 -6.79
C MET A 107 -0.74 11.39 -8.15
N ALA A 108 -1.31 10.84 -9.22
CA ALA A 108 -0.84 11.08 -10.58
C ALA A 108 -0.97 12.57 -10.97
N THR A 109 -1.99 13.27 -10.47
CA THR A 109 -2.25 14.69 -10.78
C THR A 109 -1.71 15.66 -9.73
N HIS A 110 -1.56 15.23 -8.49
CA HIS A 110 -1.13 16.03 -7.35
C HIS A 110 -0.15 15.20 -6.51
N PRO A 111 1.12 15.08 -6.95
CA PRO A 111 2.06 14.18 -6.33
C PRO A 111 2.32 14.53 -4.87
N ARG A 112 2.20 13.52 -4.00
CA ARG A 112 2.65 13.55 -2.61
C ARG A 112 3.72 12.48 -2.41
N ARG A 113 4.51 12.58 -1.34
CA ARG A 113 5.47 11.52 -1.00
C ARG A 113 4.75 10.19 -0.84
N GLN A 114 3.64 10.19 -0.09
CA GLN A 114 2.99 8.96 0.33
C GLN A 114 1.53 9.18 0.74
N ALA A 115 0.66 8.24 0.41
CA ALA A 115 -0.72 8.19 0.89
C ALA A 115 -1.04 6.81 1.47
N VAL A 116 -1.75 6.77 2.59
CA VAL A 116 -2.28 5.54 3.20
C VAL A 116 -3.76 5.42 2.85
N VAL A 117 -4.19 4.23 2.43
CA VAL A 117 -5.58 3.95 2.10
C VAL A 117 -6.15 2.98 3.13
N GLY A 118 -6.98 3.51 4.01
CA GLY A 118 -7.64 2.81 5.11
C GLY A 118 -7.28 3.38 6.49
N GLY A 119 -8.22 4.07 7.12
CA GLY A 119 -8.05 4.73 8.43
C GLY A 119 -7.60 3.84 9.58
N ALA A 120 -8.04 2.58 9.60
CA ALA A 120 -7.68 1.62 10.64
C ALA A 120 -6.17 1.32 10.64
N SER A 121 -5.48 1.52 9.51
CA SER A 121 -4.03 1.35 9.42
C SER A 121 -3.25 2.38 10.23
N LEU A 122 -3.87 3.51 10.62
CA LEU A 122 -3.23 4.46 11.53
C LEU A 122 -2.87 3.81 12.86
N GLY A 123 -3.74 2.94 13.41
CA GLY A 123 -3.46 2.21 14.65
C GLY A 123 -2.23 1.32 14.53
N PHE A 124 -2.10 0.58 13.42
CA PHE A 124 -0.93 -0.27 13.15
C PHE A 124 0.36 0.54 13.00
N ILE A 125 0.30 1.67 12.28
CA ILE A 125 1.46 2.54 12.05
C ILE A 125 1.93 3.17 13.37
N LEU A 126 1.00 3.67 14.19
CA LEU A 126 1.34 4.26 15.49
C LEU A 126 1.80 3.21 16.50
N GLY A 127 1.16 2.04 16.52
CA GLY A 127 1.54 0.92 17.37
C GLY A 127 2.98 0.48 17.11
N GLU A 128 3.35 0.28 15.85
CA GLU A 128 4.73 -0.02 15.45
C GLU A 128 5.72 1.04 15.94
N LYS A 129 5.35 2.31 15.78
CA LYS A 129 6.25 3.43 16.07
C LYS A 129 6.47 3.65 17.57
N PHE A 130 5.45 3.43 18.39
CA PHE A 130 5.48 3.77 19.82
C PHE A 130 5.71 2.58 20.74
N ASN A 131 5.11 1.42 20.44
CA ASN A 131 5.29 0.22 21.25
C ASN A 131 5.09 -1.05 20.38
N PRO A 132 6.13 -1.47 19.65
CA PRO A 132 6.04 -2.64 18.78
C PRO A 132 5.77 -3.93 19.57
N GLY A 133 6.30 -4.05 20.80
CA GLY A 133 6.10 -5.23 21.65
C GLY A 133 4.66 -5.40 22.14
N LEU A 134 3.97 -4.30 22.49
CA LEU A 134 2.54 -4.35 22.78
C LEU A 134 1.73 -4.78 21.55
N THR A 135 2.14 -4.30 20.38
CA THR A 135 1.51 -4.69 19.11
C THR A 135 1.75 -6.17 18.81
N ASP A 136 2.93 -6.72 19.15
CA ASP A 136 3.23 -8.15 19.05
C ASP A 136 2.31 -8.98 19.94
N VAL A 137 2.08 -8.55 21.19
CA VAL A 137 1.15 -9.22 22.11
C VAL A 137 -0.27 -9.22 21.54
N VAL A 138 -0.75 -8.09 21.03
CA VAL A 138 -2.09 -8.03 20.42
C VAL A 138 -2.16 -8.97 19.21
N LEU A 139 -1.17 -8.92 18.31
CA LEU A 139 -1.16 -9.75 17.10
C LEU A 139 -0.99 -11.25 17.41
N SER A 140 -0.28 -11.62 18.48
CA SER A 140 -0.16 -13.03 18.89
C SER A 140 -1.49 -13.58 19.38
N LEU A 141 -2.32 -12.74 20.01
CA LEU A 141 -3.64 -13.12 20.52
C LEU A 141 -4.72 -13.14 19.43
N VAL A 142 -4.78 -12.12 18.57
CA VAL A 142 -5.91 -11.95 17.63
C VAL A 142 -5.52 -12.04 16.15
N GLY A 143 -4.24 -12.02 15.81
CA GLY A 143 -3.75 -11.89 14.42
C GLY A 143 -4.20 -13.02 13.50
N ARG A 144 -4.24 -14.28 13.98
CA ARG A 144 -4.77 -15.40 13.18
C ARG A 144 -6.26 -15.22 12.90
N ARG A 145 -7.06 -14.96 13.94
CA ARG A 145 -8.52 -14.80 13.86
C ARG A 145 -8.94 -13.62 12.96
N MET A 146 -8.13 -12.56 12.94
CA MET A 146 -8.37 -11.40 12.08
C MET A 146 -8.14 -11.71 10.60
N GLN A 147 -7.27 -12.66 10.28
CA GLN A 147 -6.84 -12.97 8.91
C GLN A 147 -7.45 -14.23 8.32
N THR A 148 -8.04 -15.11 9.15
CA THR A 148 -8.68 -16.34 8.68
C THR A 148 -10.21 -16.29 8.81
N SER A 149 -10.89 -16.90 7.85
CA SER A 149 -12.32 -17.18 7.91
C SER A 149 -12.61 -18.46 8.69
N ARG A 150 -13.89 -18.86 8.77
CA ARG A 150 -14.30 -20.17 9.28
C ARG A 150 -14.33 -21.25 8.20
N ARG A 151 -14.19 -20.87 6.92
CA ARG A 151 -14.24 -21.80 5.79
C ARG A 151 -12.88 -22.51 5.64
N PRO A 152 -12.85 -23.82 5.37
CA PRO A 152 -11.61 -24.53 5.11
C PRO A 152 -10.96 -23.98 3.83
N ASP A 153 -9.63 -24.07 3.77
CA ASP A 153 -8.88 -23.74 2.55
C ASP A 153 -9.34 -24.61 1.38
N ASN A 154 -9.53 -24.00 0.21
CA ASN A 154 -9.95 -24.68 -1.02
C ASN A 154 -8.76 -25.05 -1.92
N GLY A 155 -7.52 -24.73 -1.52
CA GLY A 155 -6.30 -25.04 -2.25
C GLY A 155 -6.12 -24.25 -3.55
N THR A 156 -6.92 -23.19 -3.77
CA THR A 156 -6.82 -22.34 -4.95
C THR A 156 -5.84 -21.19 -4.69
N ASP A 157 -4.90 -20.97 -5.61
CA ASP A 157 -3.97 -19.83 -5.60
C ASP A 157 -3.55 -19.46 -7.03
N ILE A 158 -2.86 -18.32 -7.18
CA ILE A 158 -2.37 -17.84 -8.49
C ILE A 158 -0.85 -17.90 -8.66
N VAL A 159 -0.13 -18.61 -7.80
CA VAL A 159 1.35 -18.62 -7.81
C VAL A 159 1.89 -19.42 -8.98
N SER A 160 1.24 -20.55 -9.31
CA SER A 160 1.69 -21.47 -10.36
C SER A 160 0.78 -21.49 -11.57
N THR A 161 -0.47 -21.06 -11.41
CA THR A 161 -1.48 -21.09 -12.48
C THR A 161 -2.37 -19.86 -12.34
N PRO A 162 -2.60 -19.09 -13.42
CA PRO A 162 -3.46 -17.91 -13.33
C PRO A 162 -4.92 -18.31 -13.10
N THR A 163 -5.70 -17.40 -12.49
CA THR A 163 -7.16 -17.57 -12.45
C THR A 163 -7.74 -17.56 -13.87
N PRO A 164 -8.69 -18.44 -14.21
CA PRO A 164 -9.41 -18.35 -15.48
C PRO A 164 -10.17 -17.02 -15.61
N GLY A 165 -10.13 -16.42 -16.80
CA GLY A 165 -10.90 -15.20 -17.12
C GLY A 165 -10.22 -13.88 -16.79
N PRO A 166 -10.92 -12.74 -16.97
CA PRO A 166 -10.33 -11.40 -16.93
C PRO A 166 -10.00 -10.85 -15.52
N GLY A 167 -10.14 -11.67 -14.47
CA GLY A 167 -10.04 -11.24 -13.08
C GLY A 167 -11.28 -10.52 -12.57
N GLN A 168 -11.27 -10.14 -11.29
CA GLN A 168 -12.38 -9.42 -10.64
C GLN A 168 -11.84 -8.23 -9.83
N VAL A 169 -12.65 -7.18 -9.70
CA VAL A 169 -12.30 -6.00 -8.89
C VAL A 169 -12.57 -6.26 -7.41
N HIS A 170 -13.73 -6.85 -7.11
CA HIS A 170 -14.17 -7.16 -5.76
C HIS A 170 -13.97 -8.65 -5.44
N GLY A 171 -13.49 -8.95 -4.23
CA GLY A 171 -13.40 -10.32 -3.72
C GLY A 171 -14.71 -10.81 -3.09
N GLU A 172 -14.71 -12.01 -2.51
CA GLU A 172 -15.89 -12.61 -1.86
C GLU A 172 -16.34 -11.81 -0.61
N HIS A 173 -15.47 -10.93 -0.12
CA HIS A 173 -15.66 -10.11 1.07
C HIS A 173 -16.33 -8.76 0.79
N ALA A 174 -16.96 -8.58 -0.38
CA ALA A 174 -17.49 -7.31 -0.87
C ALA A 174 -18.72 -6.75 -0.12
N GLY A 175 -19.39 -7.56 0.72
CA GLY A 175 -20.65 -7.18 1.37
C GLY A 175 -20.57 -6.05 2.40
N HIS A 176 -19.38 -5.76 2.96
CA HIS A 176 -19.20 -4.76 4.02
C HIS A 176 -17.93 -3.92 3.83
N LEU A 177 -17.77 -3.30 2.65
CA LEU A 177 -16.62 -2.47 2.34
C LEU A 177 -16.81 -1.01 2.77
N ILE A 178 -15.80 -0.45 3.44
CA ILE A 178 -15.71 1.00 3.65
C ILE A 178 -15.40 1.67 2.31
N ARG A 179 -16.36 2.44 1.80
CA ARG A 179 -16.26 3.19 0.53
C ARG A 179 -15.88 4.65 0.70
N ARG A 180 -15.94 5.17 1.93
CA ARG A 180 -15.58 6.56 2.26
C ARG A 180 -14.78 6.54 3.56
N ASP A 181 -13.59 7.11 3.51
CA ASP A 181 -12.67 7.14 4.65
C ASP A 181 -12.02 8.54 4.71
N LEU A 182 -12.34 9.30 5.76
CA LEU A 182 -11.83 10.65 5.93
C LEU A 182 -10.31 10.65 6.06
N PHE A 183 -9.75 9.68 6.80
CA PHE A 183 -8.32 9.56 6.96
C PHE A 183 -7.61 9.37 5.62
N THR A 184 -8.09 8.46 4.76
CA THR A 184 -7.58 8.25 3.40
C THR A 184 -7.58 9.56 2.61
N THR A 185 -8.71 10.28 2.65
CA THR A 185 -8.87 11.56 1.95
C THR A 185 -7.84 12.58 2.43
N LEU A 186 -7.65 12.71 3.74
CA LEU A 186 -6.68 13.62 4.34
C LEU A 186 -5.24 13.19 4.04
N SER A 187 -4.93 11.90 4.15
CA SER A 187 -3.61 11.34 3.86
C SER A 187 -3.19 11.56 2.41
N ALA A 188 -4.14 11.66 1.47
CA ALA A 188 -3.86 11.93 0.07
C ALA A 188 -3.83 13.43 -0.27
N ARG A 189 -4.45 14.29 0.53
CA ARG A 189 -4.62 15.72 0.21
C ARG A 189 -3.67 16.63 0.96
N LEU A 190 -3.36 16.35 2.23
CA LEU A 190 -2.60 17.25 3.08
C LEU A 190 -1.08 17.11 2.87
N PRO A 191 -0.34 18.22 2.67
CA PRO A 191 1.12 18.19 2.70
C PRO A 191 1.62 17.76 4.07
N ARG A 192 2.68 16.96 4.09
CA ARG A 192 3.44 16.74 5.32
C ARG A 192 4.36 17.94 5.57
N PRO A 193 4.71 18.29 6.83
CA PRO A 193 5.57 19.44 7.13
C PRO A 193 6.88 19.45 6.33
N GLY A 194 7.54 18.29 6.17
CA GLY A 194 8.75 18.17 5.37
C GLY A 194 8.55 18.44 3.87
N GLU A 195 7.39 18.09 3.30
CA GLU A 195 7.06 18.43 1.91
C GLU A 195 6.87 19.93 1.72
N ALA A 196 6.22 20.59 2.70
CA ALA A 196 6.06 22.04 2.69
C ALA A 196 7.43 22.75 2.76
N LEU A 197 8.33 22.29 3.63
CA LEU A 197 9.69 22.83 3.75
C LEU A 197 10.52 22.62 2.47
N LEU A 198 10.43 21.44 1.85
CA LEU A 198 11.12 21.17 0.58
C LEU A 198 10.58 22.03 -0.57
N ALA A 199 9.25 22.18 -0.66
CA ALA A 199 8.62 23.04 -1.65
C ALA A 199 9.01 24.52 -1.46
N LEU A 200 9.13 24.97 -0.21
CA LEU A 200 9.67 26.29 0.10
C LEU A 200 11.11 26.40 -0.39
N ARG A 201 12.03 25.50 0.01
CA ARG A 201 13.43 25.52 -0.44
C ARG A 201 13.59 25.60 -1.96
N ALA A 202 12.81 24.82 -2.71
CA ALA A 202 12.85 24.83 -4.18
C ALA A 202 12.37 26.14 -4.83
N ARG A 203 11.64 27.00 -4.10
CA ARG A 203 11.28 28.36 -4.53
C ARG A 203 12.37 29.38 -4.25
N TRP A 204 13.18 29.18 -3.21
CA TRP A 204 14.30 30.07 -2.85
C TRP A 204 15.58 29.80 -3.65
N ALA A 205 15.69 28.62 -4.26
CA ALA A 205 16.84 28.22 -5.08
C ALA A 205 16.69 28.58 -6.58
N ARG A 206 15.61 29.27 -6.96
CA ARG A 206 15.39 29.85 -8.30
C ARG A 206 15.48 31.37 -8.19
#